data_AF-A0A839NNQ6-F1
#
_entry.id   AF-A0A839NNQ6-F1
#
_cell.length_a   1.000
_cell.length_b   1.000
_cell.length_c   1.000
_cell.angle_alpha   90.00
_cell.angle_beta   90.00
_cell.angle_gamma   90.00
#
_symmetry.space_group_name_H-M   'P 1'
#
loop_
_entity.id
_entity.type
_entity.pdbx_description
1 polymer ?
#
loop_
_entity_poly.entity_id
_entity_poly.type
_entity_poly.pdbx_seq_one_letter_code
_entity_poly.pdbx_strand_id
1 'polypeptide(L)' 'MKHLLESMMDGELESHLQEDKASGNSNRRNGKTKKTVRGLNTGTFELESGRDRSGTFEPKVIPKRQLIIT' A
#
# COMPACT_ATOMS: atom_id res chain seq x y z
N MET A 1 8.52 7.65 10.62
CA MET A 1 7.26 6.86 10.66
C MET A 1 6.56 6.86 9.31
N LYS A 2 5.99 7.98 8.83
CA LYS A 2 5.32 8.08 7.52
C LYS A 2 6.12 7.46 6.37
N HIS A 3 7.31 7.99 6.08
CA HIS A 3 8.12 7.54 4.94
C HIS A 3 8.53 6.06 4.99
N LEU A 4 8.70 5.50 6.20
CA LEU A 4 9.00 4.08 6.37
C LEU A 4 7.81 3.23 5.91
N LEU A 5 6.61 3.54 6.38
CA LEU A 5 5.38 2.83 5.99
C LEU A 5 5.11 2.95 4.48
N GLU A 6 5.30 4.15 3.91
CA GLU A 6 5.15 4.37 2.47
C GLU A 6 6.14 3.53 1.66
N SER A 7 7.40 3.47 2.09
CA SER A 7 8.43 2.69 1.41
C SER A 7 8.16 1.19 1.49
N MET A 8 7.71 0.71 2.67
CA MET A 8 7.33 -0.68 2.84
C MET A 8 6.14 -1.06 1.95
N MET A 9 5.10 -0.23 1.89
CA MET A 9 3.93 -0.47 1.03
C MET A 9 4.26 -0.38 -0.47
N ASP A 10 5.12 0.55 -0.86
CA ASP A 10 5.59 0.66 -2.25
C ASP A 10 6.42 -0.58 -2.66
N GLY A 11 7.16 -1.17 -1.72
CA GLY A 11 7.88 -2.44 -1.91
C GLY A 11 6.94 -3.65 -2.04
N GLU A 12 5.92 -3.75 -1.19
CA GLU A 12 4.89 -4.81 -1.30
C GLU A 12 4.17 -4.77 -2.66
N LEU A 13 3.80 -3.57 -3.11
CA LEU A 13 3.14 -3.39 -4.39
C LEU A 13 4.05 -3.79 -5.57
N GLU A 14 5.34 -3.47 -5.47
CA GLU A 14 6.30 -3.84 -6.51
C GLU A 14 6.46 -5.37 -6.61
N SER A 15 6.58 -6.06 -5.47
CA SER A 15 6.63 -7.53 -5.43
C SER A 15 5.37 -8.14 -6.06
N HIS A 16 4.19 -7.65 -5.66
CA HIS A 16 2.90 -8.11 -6.20
C HIS A 16 2.83 -7.95 -7.73
N LEU A 17 3.27 -6.80 -8.26
CA LEU A 17 3.28 -6.57 -9.70
C LEU A 17 4.31 -7.42 -10.45
N GLN A 18 5.43 -7.78 -9.82
CA GLN A 18 6.41 -8.70 -10.41
C GLN A 18 5.86 -10.13 -10.46
N GLU A 19 5.17 -10.57 -9.42
CA GLU A 19 4.49 -11.87 -9.37
C GLU A 19 3.35 -11.97 -10.39
N ASP A 20 2.54 -10.91 -10.54
CA ASP A 20 1.50 -10.84 -11.57
C ASP A 20 2.10 -10.91 -12.98
N LYS A 21 3.21 -10.22 -13.23
CA LYS A 21 3.92 -10.31 -14.52
C LYS A 21 4.47 -11.70 -14.78
N ALA A 22 5.03 -12.35 -13.76
CA ALA A 22 5.58 -13.71 -13.87
C ALA A 22 4.47 -14.76 -14.12
N SER A 23 3.26 -14.52 -13.62
CA SER A 23 2.08 -15.36 -13.88
C SER A 23 1.38 -15.06 -15.22
N GLY A 24 1.89 -14.11 -16.01
CA GLY A 24 1.34 -13.74 -17.32
C GLY A 24 0.21 -12.70 -17.26
N ASN A 25 -0.09 -12.15 -16.08
CA ASN A 25 -1.09 -11.10 -15.92
C ASN A 25 -0.49 -9.72 -16.28
N SER A 26 -1.19 -8.95 -17.10
CA SER A 26 -0.79 -7.59 -17.48
C SER A 26 -1.19 -6.53 -16.44
N ASN A 27 -0.86 -6.78 -15.16
CA ASN A 27 -1.14 -5.83 -14.10
C ASN A 27 -0.10 -4.69 -14.05
N ARG A 28 -0.55 -3.51 -13.61
CA ARG A 28 0.28 -2.29 -13.57
C ARG A 28 -0.16 -1.39 -12.42
N ARG A 29 0.72 -0.47 -12.00
CA ARG A 29 0.36 0.56 -11.00
C ARG A 29 -0.77 1.45 -11.52
N ASN A 30 -1.67 1.83 -10.62
CA ASN A 30 -2.81 2.70 -10.88
C ASN A 30 -2.78 3.94 -9.97
N GLY A 31 -1.68 4.70 -10.10
CA GLY A 31 -1.44 5.92 -9.34
C GLY A 31 -1.20 5.68 -7.85
N LYS A 32 -1.27 6.77 -7.08
CA LYS A 32 -1.20 6.76 -5.61
C LYS A 32 -2.51 7.28 -5.04
N THR A 33 -2.88 6.79 -3.86
CA THR A 33 -4.05 7.23 -3.11
C THR A 33 -3.62 7.68 -1.72
N LYS A 34 -4.27 8.71 -1.21
CA LYS A 34 -4.04 9.22 0.15
C LYS A 34 -4.95 8.50 1.13
N LYS A 35 -4.41 8.15 2.29
CA LYS A 35 -5.13 7.54 3.40
C LYS A 35 -4.72 8.21 4.69
N THR A 36 -5.70 8.72 5.44
CA THR A 36 -5.46 9.26 6.78
C THR A 36 -5.46 8.12 7.79
N VAL A 37 -4.37 7.96 8.52
CA VAL A 37 -4.16 6.89 9.50
C VAL A 37 -3.88 7.50 10.87
N ARG A 38 -4.41 6.87 11.93
CA ARG A 38 -4.21 7.25 13.33
C ARG A 38 -3.24 6.27 13.97
N GLY A 39 -2.06 6.76 14.36
CA GLY A 39 -1.12 6.02 15.19
C GLY A 39 -1.40 6.26 16.67
N LEU A 40 -1.42 5.19 17.46
CA LEU A 40 -1.74 5.26 18.90
C LEU A 40 -0.82 6.22 19.66
N ASN A 41 0.48 6.23 19.33
CA ASN A 41 1.51 7.03 19.99
C ASN A 41 1.98 8.26 19.19
N THR A 42 1.54 8.41 17.93
CA THR A 42 2.06 9.40 16.98
C THR A 42 1.00 10.34 16.42
N GLY A 43 -0.27 10.16 16.80
CA GLY A 43 -1.36 11.00 16.34
C GLY A 43 -1.84 10.64 14.92
N THR A 44 -2.54 11.58 14.29
CA THR A 44 -3.11 11.36 12.95
C THR A 44 -2.16 11.89 11.88
N PHE A 45 -1.90 11.09 10.85
CA PHE A 45 -1.07 11.50 9.71
C PHE A 45 -1.63 10.98 8.38
N GLU A 46 -1.26 11.64 7.29
CA GLU A 46 -1.58 11.19 5.94
C GLU A 46 -0.49 10.27 5.39
N LEU A 47 -0.91 9.21 4.73
CA LEU A 47 -0.06 8.23 4.06
C LEU A 47 -0.41 8.18 2.58
N GLU A 48 0.61 8.12 1.72
CA GLU A 48 0.43 7.89 0.28
C GLU A 48 0.81 6.44 -0.06
N SER A 49 -0.16 5.65 -0.52
CA SER A 49 0.09 4.28 -0.96
C SER A 49 -0.29 4.08 -2.42
N GLY A 50 0.49 3.27 -3.13
CA GLY A 50 0.13 2.82 -4.47
C GLY A 50 -1.02 1.80 -4.45
N ARG A 51 -1.61 1.57 -5.62
CA ARG A 51 -2.57 0.50 -5.86
C ARG A 51 -2.31 -0.12 -7.23
N ASP A 52 -2.72 -1.36 -7.42
CA ASP A 52 -2.69 -2.01 -8.71
C ASP A 52 -3.93 -1.66 -9.56
N ARG A 53 -3.87 -1.95 -10.86
CA ARG A 53 -4.96 -1.63 -11.80
C ARG A 53 -6.06 -2.69 -11.75
N SER A 54 -5.71 -3.93 -11.43
CA SER A 54 -6.64 -5.06 -11.36
C SER A 54 -7.41 -5.11 -10.03
N GLY A 55 -6.97 -4.36 -9.02
CA GLY A 55 -7.56 -4.33 -7.68
C GLY A 55 -7.26 -5.57 -6.83
N THR A 56 -6.32 -6.43 -7.28
CA THR A 56 -5.98 -7.71 -6.66
C THR A 56 -4.97 -7.57 -5.53
N PHE A 57 -4.25 -6.46 -5.45
CA PHE A 57 -3.22 -6.25 -4.43
C PHE A 57 -3.85 -6.09 -3.04
N GLU A 58 -3.38 -6.87 -2.06
CA GLU A 58 -3.74 -6.74 -0.64
C GLU A 58 -2.50 -6.39 0.20
N PRO A 59 -2.32 -5.13 0.62
CA PRO A 59 -1.18 -4.72 1.45
C PRO A 59 -1.25 -5.35 2.84
N LYS A 60 -0.10 -5.84 3.34
CA LYS A 60 -0.02 -6.48 4.66
C LYS A 60 0.42 -5.50 5.74
N VAL A 61 1.26 -4.52 5.40
CA VAL A 61 1.73 -3.50 6.35
C VAL A 61 0.56 -2.69 6.92
N ILE A 62 -0.33 -2.21 6.05
CA ILE A 62 -1.58 -1.57 6.46
C ILE A 62 -2.72 -2.08 5.57
N PRO A 63 -3.54 -3.01 6.08
CA PRO A 63 -4.70 -3.54 5.41
C PRO A 63 -5.65 -2.48 4.84
N LYS A 64 -6.41 -2.90 3.82
CA LYS A 64 -7.49 -2.10 3.23
C LYS A 64 -8.47 -1.69 4.33
N ARG A 65 -8.88 -0.42 4.32
CA ARG A 65 -9.83 0.18 5.28
C ARG A 65 -9.38 0.23 6.76
N GLN A 66 -8.19 -0.23 7.12
CA GLN A 66 -7.68 -0.07 8.48
C GLN A 66 -7.26 1.38 8.75
N LEU A 67 -7.90 2.07 9.70
CA LEU A 67 -7.63 3.48 10.01
C LEU A 67 -6.75 3.69 11.25
N ILE A 68 -6.61 2.66 12.08
CA ILE A 68 -5.86 2.71 13.34
C ILE A 68 -4.69 1.74 13.24
N ILE A 69 -3.49 2.23 13.52
CA ILE A 69 -2.28 1.41 13.68
C ILE A 69 -1.84 1.49 15.14
N THR A 70 -1.67 0.32 15.75
CA THR A 70 -1.26 0.17 17.15
C THR A 70 0.23 0.40 17.28
#